data_AF-A0A6J4ECB0-F1
#
_entry.id   AF-A0A6J4ECB0-F1
#
_cell.length_a   1.000
_cell.length_b   1.000
_cell.length_c   1.000
_cell.angle_alpha   90.00
_cell.angle_beta   90.00
_cell.angle_gamma   90.00
#
_symmetry.space_group_name_H-M   'P 1'
#
loop_
_entity.id
_entity.type
_entity.pdbx_description
1 polymer ?
#
loop_
_entity_poly.entity_id
_entity_poly.type
_entity_poly.pdbx_seq_one_letter_code
_entity_poly.pdbx_strand_id
1 'polypeptide(L)'
;MINIGGVPTDKVNVWGWCWHGLIRPADNPSQGEIVLPNGQTKEHPLTGSTNYRIYVPGTPAVVRTPEQQAADEAAGRQWWNEAILSGTGLYGQDLGGWLYCSPDGTRWIINLEGAQARRMGEFGKPPQTKAITVTWPADNGQSTPSLDFGEGEAPVFQWPVPIDISSDGRKAILMLYMRDVAYGPLERPMPVGFLLVEVTGGAATPFAANITVLFTRAETLGTSGYTSDLVVEHDGTGNPISANGTETREIIDRIWAAWFNESGLPIPCLLYRREEAEQHMTVDGGTKRSRFLWQLKVDSTLACEADLASLFNESPPGSITAFGTLNGETIYSQTFSGEESPVDAVGPLTLRERLMPRDSIGGVLAGDNSDIVAYSNNLVGLYVRLQETGSAQPEHRYIGAACPTTPLAPLLMNENHQGTIVTFPDRNRLYGPRPYCAWNPVTHEASALSAGIVGWI
;
A
#
# COMPACT_ATOMS: atom_id res chain seq x y z
N MET A 1 14.64 -36.62 -27.13
CA MET A 1 13.89 -37.29 -26.05
C MET A 1 14.88 -38.00 -25.17
N ILE A 2 15.21 -37.44 -24.01
CA ILE A 2 16.14 -38.07 -23.06
C ILE A 2 15.33 -38.77 -21.99
N ASN A 3 15.64 -40.05 -21.86
CA ASN A 3 15.06 -41.03 -20.97
C ASN A 3 15.84 -41.01 -19.66
N ILE A 4 15.26 -40.51 -18.57
CA ILE A 4 15.77 -40.76 -17.22
C ILE A 4 14.82 -41.78 -16.59
N GLY A 5 15.25 -43.04 -16.52
CA GLY A 5 14.58 -44.07 -15.71
C GLY A 5 13.62 -45.03 -16.41
N GLY A 6 13.47 -45.00 -17.74
CA GLY A 6 12.75 -46.07 -18.47
C GLY A 6 11.23 -46.05 -18.37
N VAL A 7 10.62 -44.95 -17.92
CA VAL A 7 9.16 -44.77 -17.91
C VAL A 7 8.74 -43.99 -19.16
N PRO A 8 7.91 -44.56 -20.05
CA PRO A 8 7.32 -43.83 -21.18
C PRO A 8 6.51 -42.62 -20.69
N THR A 9 6.76 -41.43 -21.24
CA THR A 9 6.15 -40.15 -20.78
C THR A 9 4.63 -40.09 -20.99
N ASP A 10 4.08 -40.95 -21.85
CA ASP A 10 2.66 -41.18 -22.08
C ASP A 10 1.94 -41.93 -20.93
N LYS A 11 2.69 -42.45 -19.96
CA LYS A 11 2.15 -43.12 -18.75
C LYS A 11 2.41 -42.38 -17.45
N VAL A 12 2.98 -41.18 -17.52
CA VAL A 12 3.23 -40.36 -16.34
C VAL A 12 1.97 -39.55 -16.04
N ASN A 13 1.17 -39.99 -15.07
CA ASN A 13 -0.08 -39.37 -14.63
C ASN A 13 0.14 -38.05 -13.84
N VAL A 14 0.86 -37.09 -14.41
CA VAL A 14 1.33 -35.83 -13.79
C VAL A 14 2.65 -36.01 -13.03
N TRP A 15 3.73 -35.49 -13.61
CA TRP A 15 4.92 -35.07 -12.89
C TRP A 15 4.87 -33.55 -12.76
N GLY A 16 5.08 -33.05 -11.54
CA GLY A 16 4.91 -31.64 -11.21
C GLY A 16 3.68 -31.40 -10.35
N TRP A 17 3.76 -30.41 -9.47
CA TRP A 17 2.62 -30.02 -8.64
C TRP A 17 1.61 -29.30 -9.55
N CYS A 18 0.36 -29.76 -9.63
CA CYS A 18 -0.67 -29.26 -10.58
C CYS A 18 -1.12 -27.81 -10.37
N TRP A 19 -0.44 -27.09 -9.47
CA TRP A 19 -0.59 -25.68 -9.24
C TRP A 19 0.66 -24.87 -9.62
N HIS A 20 1.67 -25.52 -10.24
CA HIS A 20 2.78 -24.83 -10.90
C HIS A 20 2.46 -24.66 -12.39
N GLY A 21 2.68 -23.46 -12.90
CA GLY A 21 2.37 -23.12 -14.28
C GLY A 21 2.02 -21.64 -14.43
N LEU A 22 1.89 -21.22 -15.68
CA LEU A 22 1.47 -19.87 -16.02
C LEU A 22 0.01 -19.67 -15.60
N ILE A 23 -0.22 -18.71 -14.70
CA ILE A 23 -1.56 -18.25 -14.33
C ILE A 23 -1.95 -17.09 -15.26
N ARG A 24 -3.13 -17.18 -15.85
CA ARG A 24 -3.74 -16.16 -16.72
C ARG A 24 -5.04 -15.67 -16.07
N PRO A 25 -5.59 -14.52 -16.49
CA PRO A 25 -6.95 -14.16 -16.10
C PRO A 25 -7.92 -15.23 -16.58
N ALA A 26 -8.83 -15.63 -15.69
CA ALA A 26 -9.99 -16.42 -16.08
C ALA A 26 -11.14 -15.49 -16.48
N ASP A 27 -12.19 -16.04 -17.09
CA ASP A 27 -13.46 -15.33 -17.33
C ASP A 27 -14.07 -14.79 -16.03
N ASN A 28 -13.78 -15.46 -14.90
CA ASN A 28 -14.12 -14.97 -13.58
C ASN A 28 -13.00 -14.05 -13.04
N PRO A 29 -13.26 -12.75 -12.82
CA PRO A 29 -12.24 -11.81 -12.35
C PRO A 29 -11.74 -12.08 -10.92
N SER A 30 -12.41 -12.95 -10.14
CA SER A 30 -11.92 -13.37 -8.83
C SER A 30 -11.05 -14.64 -8.88
N GLN A 31 -10.76 -15.17 -10.07
CA GLN A 31 -9.98 -16.38 -10.28
C GLN A 31 -8.95 -16.19 -11.41
N GLY A 32 -7.88 -16.97 -11.35
CA GLY A 32 -6.97 -17.15 -12.46
C GLY A 32 -7.20 -18.51 -13.10
N GLU A 33 -6.54 -18.75 -14.22
CA GLU A 33 -6.53 -20.02 -14.93
C GLU A 33 -5.08 -20.47 -15.12
N ILE A 34 -4.74 -21.66 -14.65
CA ILE A 34 -3.42 -22.25 -14.87
C ILE A 34 -3.43 -23.15 -16.10
N VAL A 35 -2.46 -22.95 -17.00
CA VAL A 35 -2.27 -23.83 -18.17
C VAL A 35 -1.37 -24.99 -17.79
N LEU A 36 -1.88 -26.21 -17.91
CA LEU A 36 -1.17 -27.45 -17.62
C LEU A 36 -0.30 -27.90 -18.80
N PRO A 37 0.77 -28.70 -18.57
CA PRO A 37 1.67 -29.16 -19.65
C PRO A 37 0.98 -29.97 -20.76
N ASN A 38 -0.20 -30.54 -20.49
CA ASN A 38 -1.01 -31.26 -21.48
C ASN A 38 -1.94 -30.35 -22.30
N GLY A 39 -1.82 -29.03 -22.16
CA GLY A 39 -2.65 -28.03 -22.84
C GLY A 39 -4.03 -27.81 -22.22
N GLN A 40 -4.38 -28.56 -21.17
CA GLN A 40 -5.60 -28.31 -20.40
C GLN A 40 -5.42 -27.10 -19.50
N THR A 41 -6.55 -26.60 -19.01
CA THR A 41 -6.57 -25.51 -18.04
C THR A 41 -7.28 -25.91 -16.77
N LYS A 42 -6.98 -25.20 -15.67
CA LYS A 42 -7.62 -25.41 -14.37
C LYS A 42 -7.81 -24.06 -13.68
N GLU A 43 -8.94 -23.87 -13.02
CA GLU A 43 -9.16 -22.71 -12.15
C GLU A 43 -8.09 -22.66 -11.05
N HIS A 44 -7.54 -21.47 -10.85
CA HIS A 44 -6.56 -21.16 -9.83
C HIS A 44 -7.13 -20.08 -8.89
N PRO A 45 -7.28 -20.35 -7.59
CA PRO A 45 -7.71 -19.32 -6.66
C PRO A 45 -6.63 -18.23 -6.58
N LEU A 46 -7.00 -16.98 -6.85
CA LEU A 46 -6.10 -15.85 -6.64
C LEU A 46 -6.23 -15.43 -5.17
N THR A 47 -5.15 -15.54 -4.41
CA THR A 47 -5.08 -15.04 -3.04
C THR A 47 -4.74 -13.55 -3.06
N GLY A 48 -5.53 -12.70 -2.40
CA GLY A 48 -5.28 -11.26 -2.28
C GLY A 48 -4.52 -10.93 -1.00
N SER A 49 -3.21 -11.16 -0.97
CA SER A 49 -2.39 -10.94 0.24
C SER A 49 -1.02 -10.32 -0.04
N THR A 50 -0.20 -10.20 1.00
CA THR A 50 1.06 -9.43 1.05
C THR A 50 2.23 -10.02 0.29
N ASN A 51 2.48 -9.61 -0.95
CA ASN A 51 3.56 -10.17 -1.75
C ASN A 51 4.96 -9.85 -1.19
N TYR A 52 5.83 -10.84 -1.12
CA TYR A 52 7.25 -10.68 -0.77
C TYR A 52 8.13 -11.58 -1.62
N ARG A 53 9.40 -11.16 -1.77
CA ARG A 53 10.43 -11.99 -2.40
C ARG A 53 10.98 -12.98 -1.40
N ILE A 54 11.25 -14.20 -1.85
CA ILE A 54 11.98 -15.19 -1.08
C ILE A 54 13.25 -15.64 -1.79
N TYR A 55 14.31 -15.72 -1.02
CA TYR A 55 15.61 -16.22 -1.42
C TYR A 55 16.05 -17.31 -0.44
N VAL A 56 16.46 -18.45 -0.97
CA VAL A 56 17.03 -19.54 -0.18
C VAL A 56 18.55 -19.31 -0.10
N PRO A 57 19.14 -19.11 1.10
CA PRO A 57 20.57 -18.91 1.24
C PRO A 57 21.41 -20.00 0.56
N GLY A 58 22.43 -19.57 -0.18
CA GLY A 58 23.33 -20.48 -0.91
C GLY A 58 22.83 -20.92 -2.29
N THR A 59 21.66 -20.45 -2.74
CA THR A 59 21.15 -20.75 -4.09
C THR A 59 21.91 -19.90 -5.13
N PRO A 60 22.70 -20.51 -6.03
CA PRO A 60 23.46 -19.75 -7.01
C PRO A 60 22.55 -19.00 -7.98
N ALA A 61 23.01 -17.84 -8.45
CA ALA A 61 22.34 -17.13 -9.53
C ALA A 61 22.31 -17.97 -10.81
N VAL A 62 21.27 -17.78 -11.62
CA VAL A 62 21.17 -18.44 -12.93
C VAL A 62 22.21 -17.83 -13.87
N VAL A 63 23.17 -18.64 -14.32
CA VAL A 63 24.19 -18.20 -15.27
C VAL A 63 23.67 -18.35 -16.69
N ARG A 64 23.66 -17.24 -17.44
CA ARG A 64 23.28 -17.16 -18.85
C ARG A 64 24.50 -16.83 -19.70
N THR A 65 24.56 -17.32 -20.94
CA THR A 65 25.57 -16.84 -21.89
C THR A 65 25.24 -15.42 -22.34
N PRO A 66 26.20 -14.64 -22.86
CA PRO A 66 25.92 -13.29 -23.37
C PRO A 66 24.81 -13.26 -24.43
N GLU A 67 24.76 -14.26 -25.31
CA GLU A 67 23.73 -14.37 -26.35
C GLU A 67 22.35 -14.65 -25.75
N GLN A 68 22.30 -15.47 -24.70
CA GLN A 68 21.06 -15.76 -23.97
C GLN A 68 20.57 -14.53 -23.20
N GLN A 69 21.48 -13.78 -22.57
CA GLN A 69 21.14 -12.57 -21.84
C GLN A 69 20.60 -11.49 -22.78
N ALA A 70 21.20 -11.31 -23.95
CA ALA A 70 20.68 -10.39 -24.98
C ALA A 70 19.30 -10.82 -25.50
N ALA A 71 19.06 -12.12 -25.66
CA ALA A 71 17.75 -12.65 -26.06
C ALA A 71 16.69 -12.47 -24.95
N ASP A 72 17.08 -12.64 -23.69
CA ASP A 72 16.20 -12.41 -22.54
C ASP A 72 15.86 -10.91 -22.43
N GLU A 73 16.84 -10.02 -22.53
CA GLU A 73 16.67 -8.56 -22.48
C GLU A 73 15.79 -8.05 -23.64
N ALA A 74 16.03 -8.52 -24.88
CA ALA A 74 15.19 -8.18 -26.03
C ALA A 74 13.73 -8.66 -25.87
N ALA A 75 13.51 -9.68 -25.06
CA ALA A 75 12.19 -10.19 -24.71
C ALA A 75 11.60 -9.57 -23.42
N GLY A 76 12.31 -8.62 -22.78
CA GLY A 76 11.92 -8.03 -21.50
C GLY A 76 11.91 -9.04 -20.34
N ARG A 77 12.82 -10.03 -20.35
CA ARG A 77 12.88 -11.11 -19.38
C ARG A 77 14.13 -11.02 -18.52
N GLN A 78 14.00 -11.46 -17.26
CA GLN A 78 15.13 -11.61 -16.36
C GLN A 78 15.02 -12.93 -15.59
N TRP A 79 16.14 -13.63 -15.43
CA TRP A 79 16.21 -14.87 -14.66
C TRP A 79 16.56 -14.57 -13.22
N TRP A 80 15.72 -15.04 -12.29
CA TRP A 80 15.91 -14.85 -10.86
C TRP A 80 16.17 -16.19 -10.17
N ASN A 81 16.97 -16.17 -9.11
CA ASN A 81 17.16 -17.27 -8.15
C ASN A 81 16.29 -17.07 -6.89
N GLU A 82 15.25 -16.27 -7.03
CA GLU A 82 14.29 -15.88 -5.99
C GLU A 82 12.88 -16.23 -6.48
N ALA A 83 11.94 -16.37 -5.55
CA ALA A 83 10.52 -16.51 -5.88
C ALA A 83 9.72 -15.35 -5.28
N ILE A 84 8.57 -15.03 -5.88
CA ILE A 84 7.60 -14.08 -5.32
C ILE A 84 6.46 -14.88 -4.72
N LEU A 85 6.20 -14.70 -3.43
CA LEU A 85 5.06 -15.29 -2.73
C LEU A 85 3.98 -14.26 -2.48
N SER A 86 2.74 -14.70 -2.27
CA SER A 86 1.58 -13.86 -1.94
C SER A 86 1.17 -14.03 -0.50
N GLY A 87 1.73 -13.22 0.39
CA GLY A 87 1.46 -13.24 1.81
C GLY A 87 1.74 -14.63 2.36
N THR A 88 0.82 -15.14 3.16
CA THR A 88 0.91 -16.52 3.64
C THR A 88 0.52 -17.54 2.57
N GLY A 89 0.21 -17.14 1.34
CA GLY A 89 -0.24 -18.01 0.27
C GLY A 89 0.88 -18.52 -0.64
N LEU A 90 0.81 -19.82 -0.98
CA LEU A 90 1.60 -20.42 -2.05
C LEU A 90 0.68 -21.27 -2.92
N TYR A 91 0.70 -21.03 -4.24
CA TYR A 91 -0.18 -21.73 -5.20
C TYR A 91 -1.67 -21.59 -4.89
N GLY A 92 -2.07 -20.40 -4.43
CA GLY A 92 -3.45 -20.10 -4.05
C GLY A 92 -3.93 -20.83 -2.79
N GLN A 93 -3.02 -21.47 -2.05
CA GLN A 93 -3.29 -22.14 -0.78
C GLN A 93 -2.66 -21.36 0.36
N ASP A 94 -3.40 -21.17 1.44
CA ASP A 94 -2.83 -20.58 2.65
C ASP A 94 -1.84 -21.58 3.29
N LEU A 95 -0.62 -21.10 3.53
CA LEU A 95 0.39 -21.80 4.28
C LEU A 95 0.10 -21.77 5.77
N GLY A 96 -0.73 -20.84 6.28
CA GLY A 96 -0.96 -20.64 7.71
C GLY A 96 0.26 -20.08 8.44
N GLY A 97 1.02 -19.21 7.77
CA GLY A 97 2.28 -18.63 8.20
C GLY A 97 3.11 -18.11 7.02
N TRP A 98 4.30 -17.56 7.28
CA TRP A 98 5.22 -17.15 6.20
C TRP A 98 6.40 -18.09 6.06
N LEU A 99 7.06 -18.08 4.90
CA LEU A 99 8.25 -18.89 4.67
C LEU A 99 9.50 -18.21 5.24
N TYR A 100 10.28 -18.97 5.99
CA TYR A 100 11.61 -18.67 6.49
C TYR A 100 12.62 -19.68 5.93
N CYS A 101 13.67 -19.17 5.31
CA CYS A 101 14.81 -19.95 4.84
C CYS A 101 15.93 -19.84 5.87
N SER A 102 16.09 -20.89 6.67
CA SER A 102 17.13 -20.95 7.70
C SER A 102 18.54 -20.90 7.07
N PRO A 103 19.56 -20.40 7.79
CA PRO A 103 20.94 -20.38 7.31
C PRO A 103 21.49 -21.74 6.88
N ASP A 104 20.90 -22.85 7.35
CA ASP A 104 21.24 -24.21 6.92
C ASP A 104 20.61 -24.62 5.56
N GLY A 105 19.93 -23.69 4.87
CA GLY A 105 19.24 -23.89 3.59
C GLY A 105 17.87 -24.56 3.72
N THR A 106 17.43 -24.87 4.95
CA THR A 106 16.14 -25.53 5.17
C THR A 106 14.99 -24.52 5.23
N ARG A 107 13.83 -24.90 4.71
CA ARG A 107 12.68 -24.00 4.53
C ARG A 107 11.58 -24.35 5.53
N TRP A 108 11.04 -23.35 6.19
CA TRP A 108 10.08 -23.50 7.27
C TRP A 108 8.94 -22.51 7.13
N ILE A 109 7.72 -22.95 7.41
CA ILE A 109 6.57 -22.08 7.59
C ILE A 109 6.54 -21.67 9.06
N ILE A 110 6.66 -20.37 9.33
CA ILE A 110 6.60 -19.79 10.66
C ILE A 110 5.16 -19.37 10.96
N ASN A 111 4.59 -19.95 12.02
CA ASN A 111 3.30 -19.58 12.56
C ASN A 111 3.48 -19.12 14.01
N LEU A 112 3.29 -17.81 14.24
CA LEU A 112 3.40 -17.21 15.57
C LEU A 112 2.22 -17.58 16.48
N GLU A 113 1.00 -17.62 15.95
CA GLU A 113 -0.22 -17.94 16.71
C GLU A 113 -0.18 -19.39 17.23
N GLY A 114 0.20 -20.32 16.36
CA GLY A 114 0.40 -21.73 16.73
C GLY A 114 1.72 -22.00 17.47
N ALA A 115 2.60 -21.00 17.61
CA ALA A 115 3.95 -21.11 18.13
C ALA A 115 4.76 -22.27 17.50
N GLN A 116 4.71 -22.38 16.17
CA GLN A 116 5.22 -23.54 15.42
C GLN A 116 5.99 -23.16 14.16
N ALA A 117 7.08 -23.90 13.90
CA ALA A 117 7.80 -23.93 12.64
C ALA A 117 7.54 -25.28 11.94
N ARG A 118 6.99 -25.26 10.72
CA ARG A 118 6.70 -26.47 9.94
C ARG A 118 7.62 -26.57 8.72
N ARG A 119 8.29 -27.70 8.55
CA ARG A 119 9.21 -27.93 7.43
C ARG A 119 8.46 -27.93 6.11
N MET A 120 9.00 -27.25 5.11
CA MET A 120 8.40 -27.09 3.79
C MET A 120 9.33 -27.55 2.66
N GLY A 121 8.74 -28.10 1.60
CA GLY A 121 9.43 -28.36 0.33
C GLY A 121 10.36 -29.59 0.33
N GLU A 122 10.08 -30.60 1.15
CA GLU A 122 10.78 -31.89 1.13
C GLU A 122 9.86 -33.03 0.67
N PHE A 123 10.25 -33.68 -0.42
CA PHE A 123 9.53 -34.84 -0.94
C PHE A 123 10.03 -36.13 -0.27
N GLY A 124 9.11 -37.02 0.09
CA GLY A 124 9.42 -38.34 0.63
C GLY A 124 10.00 -38.36 2.05
N LYS A 125 9.95 -37.23 2.77
CA LYS A 125 10.34 -37.13 4.18
C LYS A 125 9.10 -37.01 5.08
N PRO A 126 9.13 -37.54 6.32
CA PRO A 126 8.06 -37.30 7.28
C PRO A 126 7.86 -35.79 7.54
N PRO A 127 6.62 -35.31 7.74
CA PRO A 127 6.37 -33.94 8.17
C PRO A 127 7.16 -33.64 9.44
N GLN A 128 7.81 -32.49 9.48
CA GLN A 128 8.55 -32.04 10.65
C GLN A 128 7.95 -30.72 11.16
N THR A 129 7.52 -30.73 12.41
CA THR A 129 7.03 -29.55 13.12
C THR A 129 7.86 -29.35 14.38
N LYS A 130 8.22 -28.12 14.67
CA LYS A 130 8.95 -27.73 15.89
C LYS A 130 8.22 -26.59 16.59
N ALA A 131 8.31 -26.57 17.92
CA ALA A 131 7.85 -25.43 18.70
C ALA A 131 8.77 -24.22 18.49
N ILE A 132 8.20 -23.03 18.56
CA ILE A 132 8.91 -21.74 18.54
C ILE A 132 8.72 -21.10 19.91
N THR A 133 9.81 -20.62 20.50
CA THR A 133 9.70 -19.70 21.64
C THR A 133 9.41 -18.30 21.11
N VAL A 134 8.23 -17.76 21.43
CA VAL A 134 7.80 -16.42 21.00
C VAL A 134 7.94 -15.44 22.17
N THR A 135 8.67 -14.35 21.98
CA THR A 135 8.87 -13.31 23.00
C THR A 135 8.27 -12.00 22.52
N TRP A 136 7.34 -11.45 23.31
CA TRP A 136 6.69 -10.17 23.05
C TRP A 136 7.29 -9.06 23.92
N PRO A 137 7.30 -7.81 23.45
CA PRO A 137 7.73 -6.70 24.29
C PRO A 137 6.69 -6.46 25.39
N ALA A 138 7.13 -5.94 26.54
CA ALA A 138 6.23 -5.61 27.65
C ALA A 138 5.25 -4.47 27.31
N ASP A 139 5.70 -3.52 26.49
CA ASP A 139 4.89 -2.49 25.84
C ASP A 139 5.10 -2.63 24.33
N ASN A 140 4.00 -2.76 23.57
CA ASN A 140 4.02 -2.84 22.11
C ASN A 140 4.08 -1.45 21.43
N GLY A 141 4.50 -0.42 22.18
CA GLY A 141 4.66 0.95 21.71
C GLY A 141 3.34 1.71 21.62
N GLN A 142 2.28 1.23 22.27
CA GLN A 142 0.92 1.76 22.14
C GLN A 142 0.49 2.60 23.35
N SER A 143 1.38 2.89 24.29
CA SER A 143 1.03 3.65 25.49
C SER A 143 0.85 5.16 25.26
N THR A 144 1.49 5.74 24.24
CA THR A 144 1.48 7.21 24.02
C THR A 144 1.42 7.58 22.53
N PRO A 145 0.56 8.53 22.13
CA PRO A 145 -0.51 9.14 22.92
C PRO A 145 -1.66 8.16 23.21
N SER A 146 -2.45 8.44 24.24
CA SER A 146 -3.73 7.73 24.44
C SER A 146 -4.67 8.04 23.29
N LEU A 147 -5.35 7.02 22.77
CA LEU A 147 -6.36 7.15 21.71
C LEU A 147 -7.76 7.09 22.33
N ASP A 148 -8.08 8.04 23.20
CA ASP A 148 -9.41 8.20 23.81
C ASP A 148 -10.15 9.36 23.14
N PHE A 149 -11.32 9.06 22.58
CA PHE A 149 -12.18 10.02 21.88
C PHE A 149 -13.43 10.42 22.69
N GLY A 150 -13.42 10.19 24.00
CA GLY A 150 -14.53 10.48 24.91
C GLY A 150 -15.43 9.28 25.21
N GLU A 151 -15.16 8.13 24.60
CA GLU A 151 -15.87 6.86 24.82
C GLU A 151 -14.99 5.80 25.51
N GLY A 152 -13.77 6.19 25.93
CA GLY A 152 -12.73 5.31 26.41
C GLY A 152 -11.66 5.03 25.34
N GLU A 153 -10.65 4.26 25.73
CA GLU A 153 -9.53 3.94 24.83
C GLU A 153 -9.99 3.12 23.62
N ALA A 154 -9.68 3.62 22.43
CA ALA A 154 -10.05 2.99 21.19
C ALA A 154 -9.26 1.69 20.97
N PRO A 155 -9.91 0.63 20.47
CA PRO A 155 -9.24 -0.65 20.29
C PRO A 155 -8.20 -0.58 19.17
N VAL A 156 -6.99 -1.07 19.49
CA VAL A 156 -5.93 -1.32 18.52
C VAL A 156 -5.85 -2.80 18.22
N PHE A 157 -5.81 -3.14 16.93
CA PHE A 157 -5.75 -4.49 16.41
C PHE A 157 -4.39 -4.76 15.78
N GLN A 158 -3.97 -6.01 15.77
CA GLN A 158 -2.85 -6.46 14.96
C GLN A 158 -3.36 -6.93 13.59
N TRP A 159 -2.66 -6.55 12.52
CA TRP A 159 -2.92 -7.13 11.21
C TRP A 159 -2.64 -8.65 11.25
N PRO A 160 -3.51 -9.49 10.65
CA PRO A 160 -3.47 -10.95 10.83
C PRO A 160 -2.24 -11.62 10.18
N VAL A 161 -1.59 -10.95 9.23
CA VAL A 161 -0.40 -11.43 8.53
C VAL A 161 0.71 -10.39 8.58
N PRO A 162 1.98 -10.74 8.35
CA PRO A 162 3.01 -9.75 8.12
C PRO A 162 2.67 -8.83 6.95
N ILE A 163 2.91 -7.53 7.11
CA ILE A 163 2.76 -6.55 6.02
C ILE A 163 3.95 -6.56 5.07
N ASP A 164 5.12 -6.97 5.56
CA ASP A 164 6.31 -7.22 4.75
C ASP A 164 7.26 -8.22 5.44
N ILE A 165 8.07 -8.92 4.64
CA ILE A 165 8.94 -10.03 5.06
C ILE A 165 10.28 -9.91 4.35
N SER A 166 11.39 -10.08 5.07
CA SER A 166 12.73 -10.06 4.47
C SER A 166 12.90 -11.19 3.46
N SER A 167 13.84 -11.05 2.52
CA SER A 167 14.04 -12.03 1.44
C SER A 167 14.35 -13.44 1.95
N ASP A 168 15.01 -13.61 3.09
CA ASP A 168 15.24 -14.91 3.71
C ASP A 168 14.10 -15.35 4.65
N GLY A 169 13.06 -14.52 4.84
CA GLY A 169 11.95 -14.74 5.75
C GLY A 169 12.31 -14.65 7.23
N ARG A 170 13.55 -14.26 7.55
CA ARG A 170 14.04 -14.16 8.92
C ARG A 170 13.38 -13.02 9.69
N LYS A 171 13.06 -11.93 9.00
CA LYS A 171 12.39 -10.77 9.57
C LYS A 171 11.01 -10.59 8.97
N ALA A 172 10.08 -10.12 9.79
CA ALA A 172 8.73 -9.78 9.36
C ALA A 172 8.24 -8.53 10.10
N ILE A 173 7.44 -7.69 9.42
CA ILE A 173 6.83 -6.50 10.02
C ILE A 173 5.36 -6.79 10.27
N LEU A 174 4.90 -6.58 11.51
CA LEU A 174 3.49 -6.63 11.89
C LEU A 174 2.96 -5.21 12.06
N MET A 175 1.81 -4.91 11.47
CA MET A 175 1.14 -3.62 11.65
C MET A 175 0.17 -3.68 12.82
N LEU A 176 0.21 -2.65 13.66
CA LEU A 176 -0.84 -2.33 14.62
C LEU A 176 -1.69 -1.23 14.02
N TYR A 177 -3.01 -1.42 14.01
CA TYR A 177 -3.93 -0.52 13.34
C TYR A 177 -5.20 -0.29 14.14
N MET A 178 -5.83 0.85 13.90
CA MET A 178 -7.21 1.10 14.25
C MET A 178 -8.11 0.90 13.04
N ARG A 179 -9.31 0.38 13.26
CA ARG A 179 -10.31 0.30 12.20
C ARG A 179 -10.92 1.68 11.95
N ASP A 180 -11.10 2.01 10.69
CA ASP A 180 -12.09 3.03 10.34
C ASP A 180 -13.49 2.43 10.57
N VAL A 181 -14.30 3.06 11.42
CA VAL A 181 -15.64 2.59 11.77
C VAL A 181 -16.61 2.61 10.58
N ALA A 182 -16.29 3.35 9.52
CA ALA A 182 -17.08 3.38 8.29
C ALA A 182 -16.89 2.13 7.41
N TYR A 183 -15.94 1.25 7.74
CA TYR A 183 -15.56 0.09 6.93
C TYR A 183 -15.63 -1.22 7.70
N GLY A 184 -15.73 -2.31 6.95
CA GLY A 184 -15.56 -3.65 7.49
C GLY A 184 -14.15 -3.85 8.07
N PRO A 185 -13.98 -4.82 8.98
CA PRO A 185 -12.65 -5.22 9.44
C PRO A 185 -11.71 -5.50 8.26
N LEU A 186 -10.44 -5.08 8.37
CA LEU A 186 -9.39 -5.26 7.35
C LEU A 186 -9.59 -4.50 6.03
N GLU A 187 -10.67 -3.75 5.83
CA GLU A 187 -10.87 -3.03 4.57
C GLU A 187 -10.03 -1.75 4.50
N ARG A 188 -9.92 -1.02 5.61
CA ARG A 188 -9.17 0.24 5.70
C ARG A 188 -8.45 0.36 7.04
N PRO A 189 -7.27 -0.27 7.20
CA PRO A 189 -6.48 -0.10 8.41
C PRO A 189 -5.94 1.33 8.50
N MET A 190 -6.07 1.96 9.67
CA MET A 190 -5.35 3.19 10.02
C MET A 190 -4.14 2.82 10.88
N PRO A 191 -2.90 2.89 10.35
CA PRO A 191 -1.71 2.50 11.11
C PRO A 191 -1.54 3.35 12.36
N VAL A 192 -1.21 2.68 13.47
CA VAL A 192 -0.91 3.29 14.78
C VAL A 192 0.33 2.68 15.44
N GLY A 193 1.02 1.76 14.78
CA GLY A 193 2.27 1.19 15.27
C GLY A 193 2.76 0.06 14.38
N PHE A 194 4.03 -0.30 14.54
CA PHE A 194 4.64 -1.41 13.83
C PHE A 194 5.55 -2.21 14.76
N LEU A 195 5.55 -3.53 14.60
CA LEU A 195 6.41 -4.44 15.34
C LEU A 195 7.35 -5.16 14.36
N LEU A 196 8.59 -5.39 14.78
CA LEU A 196 9.57 -6.19 14.07
C LEU A 196 9.67 -7.57 14.72
N VAL A 197 9.47 -8.61 13.90
CA VAL A 197 9.72 -10.00 14.28
C VAL A 197 11.07 -10.41 13.73
N GLU A 198 11.91 -11.02 14.56
CA GLU A 198 13.14 -11.68 14.12
C GLU A 198 13.12 -13.16 14.53
N VAL A 199 13.19 -14.03 13.52
CA VAL A 199 13.20 -15.47 13.68
C VAL A 199 14.64 -15.99 13.66
N THR A 200 14.91 -16.97 14.50
CA THR A 200 16.15 -17.75 14.48
C THR A 200 15.81 -19.23 14.62
N GLY A 201 16.77 -20.11 14.31
CA GLY A 201 16.60 -21.56 14.37
C GLY A 201 16.71 -22.23 13.01
N GLY A 202 16.56 -23.54 13.00
CA GLY A 202 16.75 -24.39 11.81
C GLY A 202 16.53 -25.87 12.11
N ALA A 203 17.06 -26.74 11.25
CA ALA A 203 16.88 -28.18 11.41
C ALA A 203 17.58 -28.75 12.66
N ALA A 204 18.74 -28.22 13.02
CA ALA A 204 19.52 -28.66 14.19
C ALA A 204 19.36 -27.76 15.43
N THR A 205 18.85 -26.54 15.26
CA THR A 205 18.76 -25.53 16.34
C THR A 205 17.31 -25.28 16.76
N PRO A 206 17.07 -24.92 18.04
CA PRO A 206 15.74 -24.49 18.49
C PRO A 206 15.28 -23.23 17.74
N PHE A 207 13.97 -23.11 17.55
CA PHE A 207 13.37 -21.91 16.96
C PHE A 207 13.01 -20.89 18.03
N ALA A 208 13.30 -19.63 17.75
CA ALA A 208 12.84 -18.49 18.54
C ALA A 208 12.37 -17.36 17.62
N ALA A 209 11.33 -16.65 18.03
CA ALA A 209 10.84 -15.43 17.40
C ALA A 209 10.83 -14.31 18.44
N ASN A 210 11.68 -13.31 18.25
CA ASN A 210 11.75 -12.13 19.11
C ASN A 210 10.95 -11.00 18.46
N ILE A 211 9.92 -10.51 19.14
CA ILE A 211 9.12 -9.37 18.68
C ILE A 211 9.57 -8.13 19.45
N THR A 212 9.83 -7.06 18.70
CA THR A 212 10.23 -5.76 19.24
C THR A 212 9.38 -4.65 18.62
N VAL A 213 9.33 -3.50 19.28
CA VAL A 213 8.68 -2.31 18.71
C VAL A 213 9.56 -1.77 17.59
N LEU A 214 9.02 -1.70 16.37
CA LEU A 214 9.67 -1.08 15.23
C LEU A 214 9.37 0.43 15.20
N PHE A 215 8.09 0.78 15.31
CA PHE A 215 7.63 2.16 15.43
C PHE A 215 6.53 2.23 16.49
N THR A 216 6.70 3.13 17.45
CA THR A 216 5.71 3.45 18.46
C THR A 216 4.50 4.17 17.85
N ARG A 217 3.43 4.30 18.62
CA ARG A 217 2.25 5.08 18.25
C ARG A 217 2.59 6.56 18.07
N ALA A 218 3.41 7.14 18.94
CA ALA A 218 3.84 8.52 18.80
C ALA A 218 4.57 8.76 17.47
N GLU A 219 5.53 7.89 17.10
CA GLU A 219 6.24 7.97 15.81
C GLU A 219 5.28 7.74 14.64
N THR A 220 4.40 6.75 14.74
CA THR A 220 3.47 6.40 13.66
C THR A 220 2.48 7.51 13.36
N LEU A 221 1.98 8.21 14.39
CA LEU A 221 1.05 9.34 14.21
C LEU A 221 1.74 10.64 13.76
N GLY A 222 3.07 10.67 13.74
CA GLY A 222 3.85 11.86 13.42
C GLY A 222 3.60 13.03 14.37
N THR A 223 4.02 14.21 13.93
CA THR A 223 3.75 15.48 14.64
C THR A 223 2.70 16.29 13.91
N SER A 224 2.02 17.20 14.63
CA SER A 224 1.04 18.11 14.05
C SER A 224 1.49 19.55 14.22
N GLY A 225 1.43 20.33 13.13
CA GLY A 225 1.68 21.77 13.12
C GLY A 225 0.38 22.56 13.03
N TYR A 226 0.32 23.72 13.68
CA TYR A 226 -0.78 24.67 13.54
C TYR A 226 -0.27 26.10 13.71
N THR A 227 -0.60 26.95 12.75
CA THR A 227 -0.38 28.40 12.82
C THR A 227 -1.56 29.12 12.20
N SER A 228 -2.03 30.19 12.84
CA SER A 228 -3.10 31.02 12.28
C SER A 228 -2.88 32.47 12.68
N ASP A 229 -2.94 33.36 11.68
CA ASP A 229 -3.08 34.80 11.84
C ASP A 229 -4.44 35.30 11.31
N LEU A 230 -5.35 34.37 11.02
CA LEU A 230 -6.69 34.65 10.53
C LEU A 230 -7.49 35.41 11.59
N VAL A 231 -7.88 36.64 11.25
CA VAL A 231 -8.78 37.48 12.04
C VAL A 231 -10.16 37.44 11.41
N VAL A 232 -11.16 37.07 12.21
CA VAL A 232 -12.57 36.98 11.78
C VAL A 232 -13.40 37.92 12.63
N GLU A 233 -14.19 38.77 11.98
CA GLU A 233 -15.18 39.62 12.63
C GLU A 233 -16.56 39.00 12.49
N HIS A 234 -17.38 39.12 13.53
CA HIS A 234 -18.75 38.57 13.56
C HIS A 234 -19.80 39.68 13.71
N ASP A 235 -20.98 39.44 13.15
CA ASP A 235 -22.15 40.26 13.42
C ASP A 235 -22.69 40.06 14.86
N GLY A 236 -23.74 40.81 15.21
CA GLY A 236 -24.40 40.71 16.52
C GLY A 236 -25.09 39.37 16.80
N THR A 237 -25.17 38.46 15.81
CA THR A 237 -25.70 37.10 15.93
C THR A 237 -24.62 36.02 15.90
N GLY A 238 -23.34 36.41 15.76
CA GLY A 238 -22.20 35.49 15.74
C GLY A 238 -21.89 34.90 14.36
N ASN A 239 -22.42 35.46 13.25
CA ASN A 239 -22.03 35.02 11.92
C ASN A 239 -20.77 35.76 11.46
N PRO A 240 -19.79 35.09 10.83
CA PRO A 240 -18.65 35.75 10.22
C PRO A 240 -19.09 36.78 9.16
N ILE A 241 -18.60 38.02 9.28
CA ILE A 241 -18.85 39.12 8.33
C ILE A 241 -17.60 39.58 7.59
N SER A 242 -16.42 39.32 8.15
CA SER A 242 -15.13 39.53 7.48
C SER A 242 -14.12 38.49 7.98
N ALA A 243 -13.20 38.10 7.09
CA ALA A 243 -12.09 37.21 7.42
C ALA A 243 -10.84 37.67 6.66
N ASN A 244 -9.76 37.94 7.39
CA ASN A 244 -8.49 38.39 6.82
C ASN A 244 -7.32 37.66 7.46
N GLY A 245 -6.49 37.01 6.65
CA GLY A 245 -5.29 36.30 7.08
C GLY A 245 -5.26 34.87 6.58
N THR A 246 -4.41 34.06 7.22
CA THR A 246 -4.09 32.69 6.84
C THR A 246 -4.20 31.75 8.03
N GLU A 247 -4.67 30.54 7.75
CA GLU A 247 -4.59 29.40 8.65
C GLU A 247 -3.79 28.29 7.97
N THR A 248 -2.90 27.64 8.72
CA THR A 248 -2.13 26.48 8.25
C THR A 248 -2.18 25.36 9.27
N ARG A 249 -2.47 24.14 8.80
CA ARG A 249 -2.55 22.91 9.58
C ARG A 249 -1.69 21.84 8.93
N GLU A 250 -0.85 21.14 9.69
CA GLU A 250 0.10 20.18 9.14
C GLU A 250 0.10 18.85 9.89
N ILE A 251 0.39 17.76 9.15
CA ILE A 251 0.85 16.48 9.69
C ILE A 251 2.25 16.24 9.10
N ILE A 252 3.22 16.00 9.96
CA ILE A 252 4.62 15.82 9.59
C ILE A 252 5.08 14.44 10.02
N ASP A 253 5.73 13.73 9.09
CA ASP A 253 6.37 12.43 9.30
C ASP A 253 5.45 11.34 9.89
N ARG A 254 4.17 11.34 9.50
CA ARG A 254 3.25 10.24 9.86
C ARG A 254 3.65 8.98 9.10
N ILE A 255 3.84 7.85 9.78
CA ILE A 255 4.20 6.59 9.12
C ILE A 255 2.92 5.91 8.62
N TRP A 256 2.80 5.73 7.30
CA TRP A 256 1.65 5.07 6.69
C TRP A 256 1.92 3.60 6.34
N ALA A 257 3.17 3.25 6.03
CA ALA A 257 3.58 1.88 5.76
C ALA A 257 5.04 1.67 6.20
N ALA A 258 5.45 0.42 6.29
CA ALA A 258 6.83 0.04 6.59
C ALA A 258 7.20 -1.23 5.82
N TRP A 259 8.40 -1.24 5.26
CA TRP A 259 8.92 -2.32 4.41
C TRP A 259 10.37 -2.64 4.73
N PHE A 260 10.90 -3.73 4.20
CA PHE A 260 12.33 -3.98 4.12
C PHE A 260 12.88 -3.44 2.80
N ASN A 261 14.01 -2.74 2.86
CA ASN A 261 14.79 -2.42 1.68
C ASN A 261 15.59 -3.65 1.19
N GLU A 262 16.33 -3.50 0.09
CA GLU A 262 17.16 -4.58 -0.49
C GLU A 262 18.21 -5.15 0.48
N SER A 263 18.63 -4.36 1.47
CA SER A 263 19.56 -4.79 2.51
C SER A 263 18.88 -5.48 3.71
N GLY A 264 17.55 -5.64 3.69
CA GLY A 264 16.78 -6.24 4.78
C GLY A 264 16.67 -5.33 6.01
N LEU A 265 16.81 -4.01 5.83
CA LEU A 265 16.57 -3.01 6.86
C LEU A 265 15.16 -2.42 6.72
N PRO A 266 14.43 -2.23 7.83
CA PRO A 266 13.12 -1.62 7.79
C PRO A 266 13.22 -0.14 7.36
N ILE A 267 12.33 0.30 6.47
CA ILE A 267 12.20 1.65 5.96
C ILE A 267 10.73 2.09 6.02
N PRO A 268 10.41 3.29 6.54
CA PRO A 268 9.04 3.77 6.60
C PRO A 268 8.63 4.48 5.30
N CYS A 269 7.34 4.40 4.98
CA CYS A 269 6.65 5.34 4.10
C CYS A 269 6.07 6.47 4.97
N LEU A 270 6.69 7.65 4.91
CA LEU A 270 6.26 8.84 5.61
C LEU A 270 5.23 9.61 4.78
N LEU A 271 4.27 10.18 5.48
CA LEU A 271 3.26 11.06 4.94
C LEU A 271 3.44 12.45 5.54
N TYR A 272 3.48 13.44 4.65
CA TYR A 272 3.29 14.84 4.99
C TYR A 272 2.01 15.38 4.38
N ARG A 273 1.28 16.16 5.17
CA ARG A 273 0.06 16.88 4.79
C ARG A 273 0.22 18.32 5.24
N ARG A 274 -0.15 19.26 4.39
CA ARG A 274 -0.34 20.67 4.74
C ARG A 274 -1.63 21.18 4.14
N GLU A 275 -2.43 21.82 4.98
CA GLU A 275 -3.63 22.55 4.58
C GLU A 275 -3.40 24.02 4.82
N GLU A 276 -3.67 24.85 3.83
CA GLU A 276 -3.60 26.31 3.93
C GLU A 276 -4.95 26.89 3.51
N ALA A 277 -5.50 27.76 4.35
CA ALA A 277 -6.67 28.57 4.03
C ALA A 277 -6.27 30.04 4.15
N GLU A 278 -6.37 30.79 3.05
CA GLU A 278 -6.13 32.23 3.02
C GLU A 278 -7.43 32.95 2.67
N GLN A 279 -7.79 33.96 3.44
CA GLN A 279 -9.01 34.74 3.24
C GLN A 279 -8.68 36.23 3.24
N HIS A 280 -9.26 36.94 2.27
CA HIS A 280 -9.38 38.39 2.26
C HIS A 280 -10.82 38.69 1.83
N MET A 281 -11.76 38.44 2.73
CA MET A 281 -13.19 38.39 2.43
C MET A 281 -14.03 39.28 3.35
N THR A 282 -15.10 39.84 2.76
CA THR A 282 -16.26 40.37 3.48
C THR A 282 -17.54 39.74 2.93
N VAL A 283 -18.69 40.07 3.53
CA VAL A 283 -20.02 39.69 2.99
C VAL A 283 -20.28 40.20 1.57
N ASP A 284 -19.59 41.25 1.14
CA ASP A 284 -19.77 41.86 -0.19
C ASP A 284 -18.84 41.21 -1.25
N GLY A 285 -17.96 40.30 -0.84
CA GLY A 285 -17.03 39.59 -1.70
C GLY A 285 -15.58 39.66 -1.24
N GLY A 286 -14.68 39.11 -2.06
CA GLY A 286 -13.25 39.11 -1.77
C GLY A 286 -12.52 37.96 -2.46
N THR A 287 -11.43 37.53 -1.84
CA THR A 287 -10.67 36.37 -2.31
C THR A 287 -10.55 35.33 -1.21
N LYS A 288 -10.70 34.06 -1.58
CA LYS A 288 -10.46 32.93 -0.69
C LYS A 288 -9.68 31.85 -1.42
N ARG A 289 -8.60 31.41 -0.81
CA ARG A 289 -7.76 30.33 -1.32
C ARG A 289 -7.74 29.19 -0.33
N SER A 290 -7.89 27.97 -0.84
CA SER A 290 -7.64 26.75 -0.09
C SER A 290 -6.59 25.95 -0.83
N ARG A 291 -5.62 25.39 -0.12
CA ARG A 291 -4.56 24.54 -0.68
C ARG A 291 -4.34 23.32 0.21
N PHE A 292 -4.18 22.17 -0.41
CA PHE A 292 -3.87 20.90 0.22
C PHE A 292 -2.64 20.30 -0.47
N LEU A 293 -1.53 20.25 0.26
CA LEU A 293 -0.29 19.64 -0.18
C LEU A 293 -0.10 18.29 0.52
N TRP A 294 0.14 17.26 -0.27
CA TRP A 294 0.35 15.89 0.16
C TRP A 294 1.66 15.37 -0.38
N GLN A 295 2.47 14.76 0.48
CA GLN A 295 3.71 14.13 0.06
C GLN A 295 3.82 12.75 0.68
N LEU A 296 4.18 11.75 -0.14
CA LEU A 296 4.70 10.49 0.34
C LEU A 296 6.21 10.50 0.21
N LYS A 297 6.91 10.10 1.26
CA LYS A 297 8.36 9.91 1.26
C LYS A 297 8.67 8.48 1.67
N VAL A 298 9.70 7.90 1.08
CA VAL A 298 10.25 6.62 1.54
C VAL A 298 11.58 6.92 2.19
N ASP A 299 11.65 6.65 3.49
CA ASP A 299 12.67 7.24 4.35
C ASP A 299 12.68 8.78 4.16
N SER A 300 13.76 9.34 3.62
CA SER A 300 13.91 10.78 3.36
C SER A 300 13.65 11.19 1.91
N THR A 301 13.42 10.23 1.00
CA THR A 301 13.27 10.48 -0.44
C THR A 301 11.82 10.75 -0.79
N LEU A 302 11.54 11.88 -1.45
CA LEU A 302 10.20 12.18 -1.98
C LEU A 302 9.82 11.16 -3.05
N ALA A 303 8.72 10.44 -2.81
CA ALA A 303 8.17 9.46 -3.72
C ALA A 303 7.15 10.09 -4.68
N CYS A 304 6.20 10.83 -4.10
CA CYS A 304 5.23 11.58 -4.87
C CYS A 304 4.69 12.77 -4.07
N GLU A 305 4.22 13.78 -4.80
CA GLU A 305 3.59 14.98 -4.28
C GLU A 305 2.29 15.25 -5.03
N ALA A 306 1.22 15.57 -4.31
CA ALA A 306 0.00 16.13 -4.87
C ALA A 306 -0.26 17.51 -4.24
N ASP A 307 -0.43 18.53 -5.07
CA ASP A 307 -0.74 19.90 -4.64
C ASP A 307 -2.06 20.33 -5.27
N LEU A 308 -3.09 20.42 -4.44
CA LEU A 308 -4.47 20.71 -4.85
C LEU A 308 -4.89 22.06 -4.29
N ALA A 309 -5.48 22.93 -5.08
CA ALA A 309 -5.90 24.24 -4.61
C ALA A 309 -7.13 24.79 -5.32
N SER A 310 -7.89 25.62 -4.61
CA SER A 310 -8.94 26.46 -5.16
C SER A 310 -8.68 27.92 -4.86
N LEU A 311 -9.06 28.77 -5.79
CA LEU A 311 -9.11 30.20 -5.65
C LEU A 311 -10.50 30.70 -6.04
N PHE A 312 -11.20 31.30 -5.08
CA PHE A 312 -12.37 32.13 -5.32
C PHE A 312 -11.93 33.58 -5.52
N ASN A 313 -12.39 34.20 -6.61
CA ASN A 313 -12.20 35.61 -6.90
C ASN A 313 -13.56 36.29 -7.14
N GLU A 314 -13.66 37.54 -6.67
CA GLU A 314 -14.75 38.52 -6.95
C GLU A 314 -15.98 38.45 -6.01
N SER A 315 -16.99 39.29 -6.28
CA SER A 315 -18.23 39.37 -5.51
C SER A 315 -19.20 38.23 -5.90
N PRO A 316 -19.94 37.63 -4.95
CA PRO A 316 -20.92 36.58 -5.23
C PRO A 316 -22.00 37.02 -6.23
N PRO A 317 -22.34 36.22 -7.26
CA PRO A 317 -21.66 34.99 -7.67
C PRO A 317 -20.32 35.29 -8.35
N GLY A 318 -19.24 34.74 -7.78
CA GLY A 318 -17.88 34.90 -8.26
C GLY A 318 -17.42 33.70 -9.10
N SER A 319 -16.13 33.68 -9.41
CA SER A 319 -15.48 32.57 -10.13
C SER A 319 -14.60 31.77 -9.18
N ILE A 320 -14.81 30.45 -9.12
CA ILE A 320 -13.92 29.51 -8.45
C ILE A 320 -13.05 28.84 -9.50
N THR A 321 -11.74 28.94 -9.34
CA THR A 321 -10.77 28.16 -10.11
C THR A 321 -10.15 27.10 -9.21
N ALA A 322 -10.40 25.83 -9.53
CA ALA A 322 -9.77 24.70 -8.87
C ALA A 322 -8.67 24.12 -9.79
N PHE A 323 -7.52 23.79 -9.21
CA PHE A 323 -6.41 23.20 -9.93
C PHE A 323 -5.70 22.17 -9.06
N GLY A 324 -5.18 21.13 -9.69
CA GLY A 324 -4.39 20.09 -9.04
C GLY A 324 -3.16 19.76 -9.84
N THR A 325 -2.04 19.59 -9.16
CA THR A 325 -0.81 19.06 -9.73
C THR A 325 -0.33 17.81 -9.00
N LEU A 326 0.43 17.02 -9.72
CA LEU A 326 1.06 15.79 -9.28
C LEU A 326 2.51 15.80 -9.72
N ASN A 327 3.45 15.77 -8.78
CA ASN A 327 4.88 15.85 -9.09
C ASN A 327 5.19 17.03 -10.05
N GLY A 328 4.41 18.11 -9.96
CA GLY A 328 4.48 19.28 -10.84
C GLY A 328 3.67 19.20 -12.14
N GLU A 329 3.11 18.05 -12.52
CA GLU A 329 2.26 17.89 -13.72
C GLU A 329 0.80 18.20 -13.39
N THR A 330 0.12 18.99 -14.22
CA THR A 330 -1.30 19.32 -14.03
C THR A 330 -2.18 18.10 -14.24
N ILE A 331 -2.93 17.71 -13.22
CA ILE A 331 -3.94 16.65 -13.32
C ILE A 331 -5.32 17.22 -13.64
N TYR A 332 -5.67 18.40 -13.15
CA TYR A 332 -6.91 19.06 -13.55
C TYR A 332 -6.81 20.57 -13.37
N SER A 333 -7.65 21.29 -14.12
CA SER A 333 -7.92 22.70 -13.94
C SER A 333 -9.35 22.97 -14.39
N GLN A 334 -10.18 23.47 -13.47
CA GLN A 334 -11.60 23.74 -13.73
C GLN A 334 -11.96 25.12 -13.20
N THR A 335 -12.84 25.80 -13.93
CA THR A 335 -13.41 27.07 -13.50
C THR A 335 -14.92 26.97 -13.56
N PHE A 336 -15.59 27.35 -12.47
CA PHE A 336 -17.04 27.35 -12.36
C PHE A 336 -17.51 28.54 -11.54
N SER A 337 -18.80 28.90 -11.71
CA SER A 337 -19.42 29.92 -10.88
C SER A 337 -19.71 29.35 -9.49
N GLY A 338 -19.45 30.14 -8.46
CA GLY A 338 -19.74 29.76 -7.09
C GLY A 338 -19.93 30.97 -6.19
N GLU A 339 -20.32 30.70 -4.95
CA GLU A 339 -20.46 31.69 -3.90
C GLU A 339 -19.63 31.23 -2.72
N GLU A 340 -18.86 32.16 -2.15
CA GLU A 340 -18.08 31.93 -0.95
C GLU A 340 -18.42 33.02 0.07
N SER A 341 -18.14 32.73 1.34
CA SER A 341 -18.34 33.65 2.44
C SER A 341 -17.16 33.57 3.41
N PRO A 342 -16.93 34.63 4.22
CA PRO A 342 -15.99 34.56 5.33
C PRO A 342 -16.29 33.35 6.23
N VAL A 343 -15.26 32.62 6.63
CA VAL A 343 -15.39 31.48 7.55
C VAL A 343 -14.39 31.58 8.70
N ASP A 344 -14.78 31.04 9.85
CA ASP A 344 -13.90 30.91 11.02
C ASP A 344 -12.69 30.02 10.74
N ALA A 345 -11.64 30.23 11.53
CA ALA A 345 -10.51 29.31 11.63
C ALA A 345 -11.00 27.92 12.08
N VAL A 346 -10.54 26.86 11.42
CA VAL A 346 -10.90 25.48 11.77
C VAL A 346 -10.19 25.03 13.06
N GLY A 347 -9.02 25.60 13.34
CA GLY A 347 -8.19 25.27 14.50
C GLY A 347 -7.20 24.14 14.24
N PRO A 348 -6.42 23.71 15.24
CA PRO A 348 -5.44 22.63 15.10
C PRO A 348 -6.11 21.29 14.75
N LEU A 349 -5.36 20.38 14.11
CA LEU A 349 -5.82 19.02 13.85
C LEU A 349 -6.08 18.26 15.16
N THR A 350 -7.28 17.72 15.28
CA THR A 350 -7.65 16.81 16.35
C THR A 350 -6.88 15.49 16.21
N LEU A 351 -6.78 14.74 17.31
CA LEU A 351 -6.20 13.39 17.29
C LEU A 351 -6.93 12.46 16.30
N ARG A 352 -8.24 12.62 16.15
CA ARG A 352 -9.04 11.85 15.20
C ARG A 352 -8.69 12.18 13.76
N GLU A 353 -8.52 13.45 13.42
CA GLU A 353 -8.08 13.84 12.06
C GLU A 353 -6.65 13.37 11.79
N ARG A 354 -5.78 13.33 12.80
CA ARG A 354 -4.42 12.79 12.68
C ARG A 354 -4.38 11.30 12.39
N LEU A 355 -5.39 10.51 12.79
CA LEU A 355 -5.53 9.10 12.42
C LEU A 355 -5.87 8.90 10.95
N MET A 356 -6.39 9.95 10.32
CA MET A 356 -6.83 9.98 8.94
C MET A 356 -7.92 8.96 8.58
N PRO A 357 -9.09 8.99 9.26
CA PRO A 357 -10.25 8.24 8.81
C PRO A 357 -10.67 8.67 7.41
N ARG A 358 -11.57 7.93 6.78
CA ARG A 358 -12.13 8.30 5.48
C ARG A 358 -12.65 9.74 5.49
N ASP A 359 -12.46 10.40 4.35
CA ASP A 359 -12.84 11.79 4.08
C ASP A 359 -12.04 12.83 4.90
N SER A 360 -11.09 12.40 5.75
CA SER A 360 -10.22 13.32 6.53
C SER A 360 -9.12 14.00 5.71
N ILE A 361 -8.90 13.54 4.48
CA ILE A 361 -7.87 14.06 3.56
C ILE A 361 -8.38 15.34 2.88
N GLY A 362 -9.64 15.71 3.12
CA GLY A 362 -10.20 16.95 2.57
C GLY A 362 -10.26 16.91 1.04
N GLY A 363 -10.84 17.97 0.51
CA GLY A 363 -11.02 18.14 -0.92
C GLY A 363 -10.97 19.62 -1.24
N VAL A 364 -10.65 19.91 -2.48
CA VAL A 364 -10.85 21.23 -3.04
C VAL A 364 -12.31 21.36 -3.44
N LEU A 365 -12.85 22.58 -3.47
CA LEU A 365 -14.25 22.93 -3.75
C LEU A 365 -14.81 22.51 -5.14
N ALA A 366 -14.19 21.55 -5.83
CA ALA A 366 -14.63 20.97 -7.11
C ALA A 366 -15.37 19.61 -6.97
N GLY A 367 -15.78 19.23 -5.75
CA GLY A 367 -16.42 17.92 -5.52
C GLY A 367 -15.42 16.75 -5.46
N ASP A 368 -14.15 17.07 -5.22
CA ASP A 368 -13.07 16.09 -5.25
C ASP A 368 -12.88 15.42 -3.88
N ASN A 369 -12.71 14.10 -3.88
CA ASN A 369 -12.31 13.36 -2.67
C ASN A 369 -10.90 12.79 -2.85
N SER A 370 -10.01 13.15 -1.94
CA SER A 370 -8.64 12.66 -1.91
C SER A 370 -8.52 11.46 -0.95
N ASP A 371 -7.64 10.51 -1.24
CA ASP A 371 -7.37 9.39 -0.36
C ASP A 371 -5.94 8.85 -0.45
N ILE A 372 -5.51 8.10 0.57
CA ILE A 372 -4.30 7.28 0.52
C ILE A 372 -4.74 5.83 0.49
N VAL A 373 -4.26 5.09 -0.50
CA VAL A 373 -4.65 3.70 -0.72
C VAL A 373 -3.43 2.82 -0.93
N ALA A 374 -3.51 1.57 -0.50
CA ALA A 374 -2.53 0.57 -0.89
C ALA A 374 -2.90 0.04 -2.28
N TYR A 375 -2.13 0.40 -3.31
CA TYR A 375 -2.25 -0.18 -4.66
C TYR A 375 -1.75 -1.62 -4.67
N SER A 376 -0.69 -1.86 -3.92
CA SER A 376 -0.18 -3.18 -3.59
C SER A 376 0.56 -3.11 -2.25
N ASN A 377 1.08 -4.23 -1.81
CA ASN A 377 1.71 -4.35 -0.48
C ASN A 377 2.93 -3.47 -0.31
N ASN A 378 3.66 -3.26 -1.41
CA ASN A 378 4.85 -2.44 -1.50
C ASN A 378 4.59 -1.17 -2.31
N LEU A 379 3.31 -0.77 -2.44
CA LEU A 379 2.92 0.38 -3.23
C LEU A 379 1.77 1.10 -2.55
N VAL A 380 2.09 2.17 -1.83
CA VAL A 380 1.11 3.09 -1.24
C VAL A 380 0.98 4.28 -2.18
N GLY A 381 -0.24 4.66 -2.54
CA GLY A 381 -0.45 5.78 -3.45
C GLY A 381 -1.49 6.79 -3.02
N LEU A 382 -1.36 7.97 -3.62
CA LEU A 382 -2.30 9.08 -3.51
C LEU A 382 -3.37 8.91 -4.59
N TYR A 383 -4.61 8.95 -4.17
CA TYR A 383 -5.78 8.81 -5.02
C TYR A 383 -6.62 10.09 -4.94
N VAL A 384 -7.18 10.52 -6.06
CA VAL A 384 -8.19 11.58 -6.09
C VAL A 384 -9.35 11.12 -6.95
N ARG A 385 -10.55 11.36 -6.45
CA ARG A 385 -11.80 11.21 -7.17
C ARG A 385 -12.22 12.59 -7.63
N LEU A 386 -12.32 12.80 -8.94
CA LEU A 386 -12.77 14.05 -9.54
C LEU A 386 -14.25 13.96 -9.91
N GLN A 387 -15.03 14.98 -9.58
CA GLN A 387 -16.41 15.08 -10.03
C GLN A 387 -16.50 16.08 -11.19
N GLU A 388 -16.40 15.60 -12.43
CA GLU A 388 -16.54 16.48 -13.60
C GLU A 388 -17.96 17.05 -13.71
N THR A 389 -18.04 18.36 -13.96
CA THR A 389 -19.31 19.05 -14.19
C THR A 389 -20.02 18.44 -15.42
N GLY A 390 -21.19 17.83 -15.21
CA GLY A 390 -22.00 17.22 -16.27
C GLY A 390 -21.70 15.73 -16.54
N SER A 391 -20.73 15.12 -15.87
CA SER A 391 -20.53 13.67 -15.93
C SER A 391 -21.48 12.93 -14.98
N ALA A 392 -22.03 11.80 -15.44
CA ALA A 392 -22.87 10.94 -14.62
C ALA A 392 -22.08 10.09 -13.60
N GLN A 393 -20.75 10.01 -13.75
CA GLN A 393 -19.88 9.20 -12.92
C GLN A 393 -18.62 9.99 -12.53
N PRO A 394 -18.11 9.82 -11.31
CA PRO A 394 -16.83 10.38 -10.93
C PRO A 394 -15.68 9.76 -11.73
N GLU A 395 -14.65 10.55 -12.00
CA GLU A 395 -13.38 10.07 -12.52
C GLU A 395 -12.46 9.71 -11.35
N HIS A 396 -11.76 8.59 -11.46
CA HIS A 396 -10.85 8.10 -10.42
C HIS A 396 -9.41 8.20 -10.91
N ARG A 397 -8.57 9.00 -10.26
CA ARG A 397 -7.17 9.20 -10.66
C ARG A 397 -6.22 8.66 -9.60
N TYR A 398 -5.33 7.79 -10.06
CA TYR A 398 -4.17 7.32 -9.31
C TYR A 398 -3.01 8.23 -9.63
N ILE A 399 -2.55 8.95 -8.62
CA ILE A 399 -1.83 10.19 -8.81
C ILE A 399 -0.35 9.93 -8.53
N GLY A 400 0.04 9.36 -7.41
CA GLY A 400 1.44 8.97 -7.21
C GLY A 400 1.57 7.80 -6.28
N ALA A 401 2.75 7.18 -6.22
CA ALA A 401 2.99 6.09 -5.29
C ALA A 401 4.41 6.01 -4.75
N ALA A 402 4.48 5.49 -3.53
CA ALA A 402 5.68 5.17 -2.78
C ALA A 402 5.90 3.67 -2.71
N CYS A 403 7.14 3.24 -2.91
CA CYS A 403 7.56 1.85 -2.84
C CYS A 403 8.94 1.70 -2.20
N PRO A 404 9.33 0.49 -1.73
CA PRO A 404 10.62 0.27 -1.08
C PRO A 404 11.85 0.69 -1.90
N THR A 405 11.74 0.67 -3.23
CA THR A 405 12.83 1.02 -4.15
C THR A 405 12.87 2.50 -4.53
N THR A 406 11.91 3.32 -4.07
CA THR A 406 11.88 4.76 -4.33
C THR A 406 13.20 5.47 -4.00
N PRO A 407 13.91 5.16 -2.88
CA PRO A 407 15.21 5.79 -2.59
C PRO A 407 16.30 5.52 -3.65
N LEU A 408 16.14 4.46 -4.45
CA LEU A 408 17.08 4.12 -5.53
C LEU A 408 16.66 4.74 -6.86
N ALA A 409 15.35 4.83 -7.12
CA ALA A 409 14.78 5.48 -8.29
C ALA A 409 13.34 5.94 -7.98
N PRO A 410 13.08 7.27 -7.95
CA PRO A 410 11.73 7.79 -7.78
C PRO A 410 10.80 7.25 -8.86
N LEU A 411 9.60 6.91 -8.43
CA LEU A 411 8.61 6.26 -9.26
C LEU A 411 7.73 7.34 -9.91
N LEU A 412 7.98 7.65 -11.18
CA LEU A 412 7.21 8.65 -11.93
C LEU A 412 5.98 8.00 -12.57
N MET A 413 4.80 8.22 -11.99
CA MET A 413 3.52 7.96 -12.66
C MET A 413 3.29 9.04 -13.72
N ASN A 414 2.78 8.64 -14.90
CA ASN A 414 2.44 9.56 -16.00
C ASN A 414 1.11 9.13 -16.64
N GLU A 415 0.60 9.90 -17.59
CA GLU A 415 -0.70 9.63 -18.23
C GLU A 415 -0.79 8.24 -18.90
N ASN A 416 0.32 7.67 -19.37
CA ASN A 416 0.32 6.33 -19.96
C ASN A 416 0.04 5.26 -18.89
N HIS A 417 0.53 5.47 -17.67
CA HIS A 417 0.26 4.65 -16.47
C HIS A 417 -1.20 4.72 -15.98
N GLN A 418 -2.05 5.58 -16.58
CA GLN A 418 -3.46 5.77 -16.23
C GLN A 418 -4.43 4.91 -17.08
N GLY A 419 -3.90 3.87 -17.76
CA GLY A 419 -4.63 3.04 -18.72
C GLY A 419 -6.07 2.68 -18.31
N THR A 420 -7.03 3.37 -18.92
CA THR A 420 -8.50 3.22 -18.74
C THR A 420 -8.94 3.21 -17.28
N ILE A 421 -9.01 4.42 -16.72
CA ILE A 421 -9.78 4.75 -15.53
C ILE A 421 -11.18 4.12 -15.66
N VAL A 422 -11.43 3.19 -14.76
CA VAL A 422 -12.56 2.28 -14.82
C VAL A 422 -13.82 3.05 -14.45
N THR A 423 -14.72 3.29 -15.40
CA THR A 423 -16.09 3.75 -15.16
C THR A 423 -16.94 2.60 -14.61
N PHE A 424 -16.64 2.11 -13.41
CA PHE A 424 -17.41 1.02 -12.79
C PHE A 424 -18.07 1.41 -11.46
N PRO A 425 -19.30 0.95 -11.21
CA PRO A 425 -20.12 1.41 -10.08
C PRO A 425 -19.80 0.75 -8.73
N ASP A 426 -18.85 -0.19 -8.63
CA ASP A 426 -18.62 -0.95 -7.38
C ASP A 426 -17.39 -0.45 -6.60
N ARG A 427 -17.65 0.49 -5.69
CA ARG A 427 -16.65 1.13 -4.80
C ARG A 427 -15.83 0.14 -3.96
N ASN A 428 -16.36 -1.04 -3.68
CA ASN A 428 -15.69 -2.03 -2.82
C ASN A 428 -14.57 -2.78 -3.55
N ARG A 429 -14.40 -2.54 -4.86
CA ARG A 429 -13.25 -3.00 -5.66
C ARG A 429 -12.12 -1.97 -5.74
N LEU A 430 -12.40 -0.68 -5.45
CA LEU A 430 -11.43 0.42 -5.44
C LEU A 430 -10.67 0.54 -4.10
N TYR A 431 -11.31 0.15 -2.99
CA TYR A 431 -10.80 0.32 -1.62
C TYR A 431 -10.58 -0.98 -0.85
N GLY A 432 -10.49 -2.13 -1.53
CA GLY A 432 -10.30 -3.42 -0.88
C GLY A 432 -9.06 -4.14 -1.41
N PRO A 433 -8.39 -4.98 -0.60
CA PRO A 433 -7.22 -5.74 -1.03
C PRO A 433 -7.63 -6.72 -2.14
N ARG A 434 -7.21 -6.50 -3.38
CA ARG A 434 -7.54 -7.38 -4.51
C ARG A 434 -6.48 -7.29 -5.63
N PRO A 435 -6.18 -8.38 -6.34
CA PRO A 435 -5.75 -9.72 -5.94
C PRO A 435 -4.25 -9.91 -6.32
N TYR A 436 -3.70 -11.13 -6.21
CA TYR A 436 -2.53 -11.55 -6.99
C TYR A 436 -2.63 -11.03 -8.43
N CYS A 437 -1.54 -10.48 -8.99
CA CYS A 437 -1.53 -9.79 -10.30
C CYS A 437 -2.27 -8.45 -10.36
N ALA A 438 -2.48 -7.73 -9.26
CA ALA A 438 -2.88 -6.32 -9.31
C ALA A 438 -1.87 -5.57 -10.20
N TRP A 439 -2.34 -5.14 -11.37
CA TRP A 439 -1.62 -4.32 -12.31
C TRP A 439 -0.85 -3.27 -11.53
N ASN A 440 0.48 -3.27 -11.64
CA ASN A 440 1.25 -2.13 -11.19
C ASN A 440 0.96 -1.04 -12.21
N PRO A 441 0.14 -0.02 -11.87
CA PRO A 441 -0.17 1.03 -12.83
C PRO A 441 1.12 1.71 -13.30
N VAL A 442 2.17 1.66 -12.48
CA VAL A 442 3.37 2.47 -12.60
C VAL A 442 4.55 1.81 -13.31
N THR A 443 4.66 0.48 -13.25
CA THR A 443 5.68 -0.21 -14.06
C THR A 443 5.10 -0.74 -15.37
N HIS A 444 3.79 -0.63 -15.57
CA HIS A 444 3.04 -1.40 -16.58
C HIS A 444 3.24 -2.93 -16.47
N GLU A 445 3.98 -3.41 -15.49
CA GLU A 445 4.07 -4.80 -15.16
C GLU A 445 2.82 -5.14 -14.38
N ALA A 446 1.82 -5.66 -15.09
CA ALA A 446 1.12 -6.76 -14.50
C ALA A 446 2.17 -7.80 -14.06
N SER A 447 1.94 -8.48 -12.94
CA SER A 447 2.36 -9.87 -12.89
C SER A 447 1.54 -10.58 -14.00
N ALA A 448 2.06 -10.46 -15.22
CA ALA A 448 1.54 -10.74 -16.56
C ALA A 448 0.03 -10.54 -16.83
N LEU A 449 -0.31 -9.56 -17.67
CA LEU A 449 -1.59 -9.49 -18.36
C LEU A 449 -1.51 -8.93 -19.80
N SER A 450 -0.41 -8.30 -20.22
CA SER A 450 -0.32 -7.79 -21.60
C SER A 450 1.06 -7.79 -22.29
N ALA A 451 2.11 -8.37 -21.71
CA ALA A 451 3.36 -8.65 -22.44
C ALA A 451 3.56 -10.17 -22.56
N GLY A 452 3.89 -10.63 -23.77
CA GLY A 452 3.85 -12.04 -24.16
C GLY A 452 4.59 -13.03 -23.25
N ILE A 453 3.96 -14.19 -23.09
CA ILE A 453 4.49 -15.51 -22.70
C ILE A 453 5.83 -15.49 -21.94
N VAL A 454 5.76 -15.66 -20.62
CA VAL A 454 6.86 -16.17 -19.80
C VAL A 454 6.46 -17.57 -19.33
N GLY A 455 7.04 -18.58 -19.96
CA GLY A 455 6.91 -19.98 -19.54
C GLY A 455 8.14 -20.38 -18.73
N TRP A 456 7.93 -20.94 -17.55
CA TRP A 456 8.95 -21.70 -16.82
C TRP A 456 8.90 -23.14 -17.31
N ILE A 457 10.05 -23.71 -17.68
CA ILE A 457 10.26 -25.15 -17.93
C ILE A 457 10.93 -25.74 -16.69
#